data_AF-A0A358QZ91-F1
#
_entry.id   AF-A0A358QZ91-F1
#
_cell.length_a   1.000
_cell.length_b   1.000
_cell.length_c   1.000
_cell.angle_alpha   90.00
_cell.angle_beta   90.00
_cell.angle_gamma   90.00
#
_symmetry.space_group_name_H-M   'P 1'
#
loop_
_entity.id
_entity.type
_entity.pdbx_description
1 polymer ?
#
loop_
_entity_poly.entity_id
_entity_poly.type
_entity_poly.pdbx_seq_one_letter_code
_entity_poly.pdbx_strand_id
1 'polypeptide(L)'
;MSIMHYIAASKELPLGDYGKKKSKETNIEKIKKAIRIKSAEIPKDSVPLEQIMDLSFIKEDEIEVYDSIEDAAGIFIHSIFSWEDAVRKQFKNKFIYKVTPNFGNFILNDKIKSSDNETYKANTKCISALFDYIRRYICDNEEVEIYTCWAGEENKERNHHLNMLIELKTFSIGDSFELKERQYILIKV
;
A
#
# COMPACT_ATOMS: atom_id res chain seq x y z
N MET A 1 -6.67 -7.94 -14.48
CA MET A 1 -6.21 -6.53 -14.60
C MET A 1 -5.96 -6.02 -13.18
N SER A 2 -5.02 -5.10 -13.00
CA SER A 2 -4.67 -4.56 -11.66
C SER A 2 -5.18 -3.13 -11.54
N ILE A 3 -5.72 -2.77 -10.37
CA ILE A 3 -6.12 -1.39 -10.08
C ILE A 3 -4.86 -0.59 -9.72
N MET A 4 -4.78 0.62 -10.25
CA MET A 4 -3.70 1.57 -10.01
C MET A 4 -4.26 2.78 -9.28
N HIS A 5 -3.50 3.26 -8.29
CA HIS A 5 -3.85 4.42 -7.49
C HIS A 5 -2.75 5.47 -7.60
N TYR A 6 -3.16 6.70 -7.84
CA TYR A 6 -2.26 7.83 -8.05
C TYR A 6 -2.63 8.95 -7.08
N ILE A 7 -1.61 9.64 -6.58
CA ILE A 7 -1.74 10.77 -5.67
C ILE A 7 -0.99 11.96 -6.24
N ALA A 8 -1.58 13.15 -6.17
CA ALA A 8 -0.98 14.39 -6.66
C ALA A 8 -1.05 15.51 -5.62
N ALA A 9 0.03 16.28 -5.50
CA ALA A 9 0.14 17.38 -4.54
C ALA A 9 0.78 18.65 -5.14
N SER A 10 0.59 19.77 -4.45
CA SER A 10 1.17 21.09 -4.77
C SER A 10 2.70 21.12 -4.70
N LYS A 11 3.31 20.17 -3.99
CA LYS A 11 4.75 20.07 -3.73
C LYS A 11 5.24 18.63 -3.84
N GLU A 12 6.56 18.46 -3.86
CA GLU A 12 7.18 17.13 -3.84
C GLU A 12 6.82 16.36 -2.57
N LEU A 13 6.50 15.08 -2.75
CA LEU A 13 6.16 14.18 -1.67
C LEU A 13 7.27 13.15 -1.45
N PRO A 14 7.64 12.84 -0.18
CA PRO A 14 8.67 11.86 0.12
C PRO A 14 8.28 10.44 -0.35
N LEU A 15 9.15 9.82 -1.15
CA LEU A 15 8.97 8.43 -1.59
C LEU A 15 9.30 7.44 -0.47
N GLY A 16 8.85 6.19 -0.62
CA GLY A 16 9.20 5.09 0.27
C GLY A 16 8.01 4.39 0.91
N ASP A 17 8.32 3.54 1.90
CA ASP A 17 7.36 2.73 2.63
C ASP A 17 6.86 3.43 3.90
N TYR A 18 5.55 3.35 4.12
CA TYR A 18 4.88 3.96 5.28
C TYR A 18 3.87 3.00 5.91
N GLY A 19 3.68 3.11 7.23
CA GLY A 19 2.70 2.33 8.00
C GLY A 19 3.19 0.97 8.51
N LYS A 20 4.23 0.40 7.89
CA LYS A 20 4.84 -0.87 8.29
C LYS A 20 5.45 -0.82 9.69
N LYS A 21 5.40 -1.92 10.42
CA LYS A 21 5.96 -2.09 11.76
C LYS A 21 6.81 -3.35 11.81
N LYS A 22 8.13 -3.20 11.69
CA LYS A 22 9.08 -4.33 11.78
C LYS A 22 9.01 -5.00 13.15
N SER A 23 9.23 -6.32 13.16
CA SER A 23 9.41 -7.07 14.41
C SER A 23 10.62 -6.53 15.16
N LYS A 24 10.53 -6.44 16.48
CA LYS A 24 11.64 -5.98 17.34
C LYS A 24 12.69 -7.08 17.59
N GLU A 25 12.33 -8.33 17.31
CA GLU A 25 13.20 -9.48 17.49
C GLU A 25 13.92 -9.79 16.17
N THR A 26 15.10 -9.21 15.97
CA THR A 26 16.06 -9.56 14.90
C THR A 26 16.79 -10.87 15.21
N ASN A 27 16.07 -11.87 15.74
CA ASN A 27 16.68 -13.07 16.28
C ASN A 27 16.83 -14.11 15.17
N ILE A 28 18.06 -14.55 14.92
CA ILE A 28 18.47 -15.59 13.96
C ILE A 28 17.52 -16.81 13.96
N GLU A 29 16.92 -17.14 15.11
CA GLU A 29 15.92 -18.20 15.25
C GLU A 29 14.62 -17.97 14.46
N LYS A 30 14.10 -16.73 14.40
CA LYS A 30 12.90 -16.41 13.61
C LYS A 30 13.19 -16.45 12.11
N ILE A 31 14.35 -15.94 11.66
CA ILE A 31 14.79 -16.03 10.25
C ILE A 31 14.92 -17.51 9.83
N LYS A 32 15.62 -18.33 10.62
CA LYS A 32 15.71 -19.78 10.39
C LYS A 32 14.34 -20.46 10.38
N LYS A 33 13.39 -19.99 11.20
CA LYS A 33 12.02 -20.52 11.27
C LYS A 33 11.13 -20.04 10.12
N ALA A 34 11.37 -18.85 9.56
CA ALA A 34 10.67 -18.33 8.39
C ALA A 34 11.15 -18.99 7.10
N ILE A 35 12.45 -19.26 6.99
CA ILE A 35 13.04 -20.05 5.89
C ILE A 35 12.61 -21.52 5.98
N ARG A 36 12.45 -22.07 7.19
CA ARG A 36 11.85 -23.39 7.41
C ARG A 36 10.33 -23.35 7.20
N ILE A 37 9.89 -23.60 5.97
CA ILE A 37 8.48 -23.82 5.63
C ILE A 37 7.96 -25.01 6.46
N LYS A 38 7.23 -24.73 7.54
CA LYS A 38 6.70 -25.75 8.47
C LYS A 38 5.62 -26.65 7.87
N SER A 39 5.03 -26.24 6.75
CA SER A 39 3.85 -26.85 6.14
C SER A 39 4.13 -27.62 4.85
N ALA A 40 5.38 -27.71 4.42
CA ALA A 40 5.76 -28.61 3.34
C ALA A 40 6.17 -29.95 3.95
N GLU A 41 5.41 -31.01 3.69
CA GLU A 41 5.98 -32.36 3.72
C GLU A 41 7.08 -32.38 2.66
N ILE A 42 8.31 -32.10 3.07
CA ILE A 42 9.42 -32.05 2.14
C ILE A 42 9.59 -33.48 1.61
N PRO A 43 9.51 -33.72 0.29
CA PRO A 43 9.65 -35.06 -0.26
C PRO A 43 10.92 -35.72 0.27
N LYS A 44 10.91 -37.04 0.50
CA LYS A 44 12.07 -37.76 1.09
C LYS A 44 13.40 -37.50 0.36
N ASP A 45 13.34 -37.16 -0.92
CA ASP A 45 14.51 -36.90 -1.78
C ASP A 45 14.82 -35.40 -1.96
N SER A 46 14.17 -34.53 -1.18
CA SER A 46 14.44 -33.11 -1.20
C SER A 46 15.75 -32.78 -0.51
N VAL A 47 16.57 -31.97 -1.18
CA VAL A 47 17.80 -31.44 -0.61
C VAL A 47 17.46 -30.07 0.01
N PRO A 48 17.73 -29.84 1.30
CA PRO A 48 17.52 -28.54 1.94
C PRO A 48 18.23 -27.42 1.18
N LEU A 49 17.60 -26.23 1.09
CA LEU A 49 18.14 -25.10 0.33
C LEU A 49 19.53 -24.70 0.83
N GLU A 50 19.77 -24.83 2.14
CA GLU A 50 21.04 -24.56 2.82
C GLU A 50 22.17 -25.49 2.38
N GLN A 51 21.86 -26.64 1.78
CA GLN A 51 22.85 -27.59 1.24
C GLN A 51 23.14 -27.34 -0.25
N ILE A 52 22.28 -26.60 -0.95
CA ILE A 52 22.44 -26.27 -2.37
C ILE A 52 23.04 -24.87 -2.54
N MET A 53 22.74 -23.96 -1.62
CA MET A 53 23.10 -22.55 -1.71
C MET A 53 23.64 -22.04 -0.37
N ASP A 54 24.81 -21.43 -0.41
CA ASP A 54 25.43 -20.80 0.76
C ASP A 54 24.65 -19.55 1.17
N LEU A 55 23.75 -19.67 2.14
CA LEU A 55 22.91 -18.53 2.57
C LEU A 55 23.67 -17.44 3.33
N SER A 56 24.99 -17.57 3.54
CA SER A 56 25.79 -16.55 4.23
C SER A 56 25.88 -15.21 3.50
N PHE A 57 25.56 -15.17 2.19
CA PHE A 57 25.48 -13.90 1.45
C PHE A 57 24.22 -13.09 1.79
N ILE A 58 23.19 -13.70 2.38
CA ILE A 58 21.98 -12.98 2.75
C ILE A 58 22.27 -12.21 4.03
N LYS A 59 22.45 -10.90 3.91
CA LYS A 59 22.65 -10.04 5.08
C LYS A 59 21.34 -9.93 5.83
N GLU A 60 21.35 -10.21 7.13
CA GLU A 60 20.16 -10.18 7.98
C GLU A 60 19.48 -8.79 7.98
N ASP A 61 20.27 -7.73 7.83
CA ASP A 61 19.79 -6.35 7.69
C ASP A 61 18.93 -6.11 6.44
N GLU A 62 19.00 -7.01 5.45
CA GLU A 62 18.22 -6.97 4.19
C GLU A 62 16.92 -7.78 4.27
N ILE A 63 16.68 -8.50 5.38
CA ILE A 63 15.43 -9.26 5.59
C ILE A 63 14.51 -8.48 6.53
N GLU A 64 13.34 -8.11 6.02
CA GLU A 64 12.29 -7.53 6.85
C GLU A 64 11.39 -8.62 7.43
N VAL A 65 11.40 -8.76 8.76
CA VAL A 65 10.53 -9.69 9.49
C VAL A 65 9.40 -8.93 10.16
N TYR A 66 8.18 -9.44 10.00
CA TYR A 66 6.96 -8.89 10.55
C TYR A 66 6.28 -9.92 11.44
N ASP A 67 5.67 -9.49 12.54
CA ASP A 67 4.97 -10.40 13.46
C ASP A 67 3.58 -10.79 12.95
N SER A 68 2.99 -10.00 12.05
CA SER A 68 1.67 -10.25 11.44
C SER A 68 1.55 -9.60 10.06
N ILE A 69 0.53 -9.99 9.28
CA ILE A 69 0.18 -9.33 8.00
C ILE A 69 -0.17 -7.86 8.25
N GLU A 70 -0.88 -7.55 9.34
CA GLU A 70 -1.20 -6.18 9.73
C GLU A 70 0.06 -5.33 9.99
N ASP A 71 1.09 -5.91 10.63
CA ASP A 71 2.37 -5.23 10.85
C ASP A 71 3.16 -5.04 9.54
N ALA A 72 3.02 -5.95 8.57
CA ALA A 72 3.60 -5.82 7.24
C ALA A 72 2.82 -4.85 6.32
N ALA A 73 1.55 -4.57 6.67
CA ALA A 73 0.66 -3.77 5.86
C ALA A 73 0.98 -2.28 5.93
N GLY A 74 0.74 -1.59 4.82
CA GLY A 74 1.04 -0.17 4.68
C GLY A 74 0.95 0.29 3.25
N ILE A 75 1.67 1.35 2.91
CA ILE A 75 1.71 1.90 1.56
C ILE A 75 3.14 2.08 1.09
N PHE A 76 3.31 2.03 -0.22
CA PHE A 76 4.54 2.39 -0.90
C PHE A 76 4.26 3.53 -1.88
N ILE A 77 4.96 4.66 -1.69
CA ILE A 77 4.89 5.83 -2.54
C ILE A 77 6.10 5.81 -3.47
N HIS A 78 5.86 5.82 -4.77
CA HIS A 78 6.94 5.83 -5.77
C HIS A 78 6.59 6.72 -6.97
N SER A 79 7.62 7.09 -7.73
CA SER A 79 7.44 7.82 -8.98
C SER A 79 6.60 7.02 -9.97
N ILE A 80 5.79 7.73 -10.76
CA ILE A 80 5.14 7.14 -11.93
C ILE A 80 6.17 6.85 -13.02
N PHE A 81 5.93 5.81 -13.81
CA PHE A 81 6.74 5.47 -14.96
C PHE A 81 6.34 6.28 -16.20
N SER A 82 7.22 6.33 -17.21
CA SER A 82 6.97 7.12 -18.44
C SER A 82 5.73 6.67 -19.21
N TRP A 83 5.35 5.39 -19.14
CA TRP A 83 4.13 4.89 -19.78
C TRP A 83 2.85 5.22 -19.00
N GLU A 84 2.95 5.64 -17.74
CA GLU A 84 1.82 6.09 -16.91
C GLU A 84 1.57 7.60 -17.05
N ASP A 85 2.37 8.31 -17.84
CA ASP A 85 2.35 9.78 -17.96
C ASP A 85 0.98 10.33 -18.41
N ALA A 86 0.20 9.52 -19.12
CA ALA A 86 -1.17 9.87 -19.51
C ALA A 86 -2.08 10.17 -18.32
N VAL A 87 -1.76 9.69 -17.12
CA VAL A 87 -2.51 9.98 -15.88
C VAL A 87 -2.42 11.45 -15.48
N ARG A 88 -1.41 12.20 -15.96
CA ARG A 88 -1.22 13.61 -15.58
C ARG A 88 -2.41 14.49 -15.88
N LYS A 89 -3.16 14.19 -16.95
CA LYS A 89 -4.40 14.93 -17.28
C LYS A 89 -5.51 14.75 -16.25
N GLN A 90 -5.36 13.77 -15.35
CA GLN A 90 -6.29 13.49 -14.27
C GLN A 90 -6.08 14.38 -13.04
N PHE A 91 -5.08 15.27 -13.06
CA PHE A 91 -4.71 16.07 -11.91
C PHE A 91 -4.53 17.53 -12.29
N LYS A 92 -4.77 18.41 -11.31
CA LYS A 92 -4.41 19.83 -11.38
C LYS A 92 -2.99 20.05 -10.88
N ASN A 93 -2.60 19.26 -9.87
CA ASN A 93 -1.29 19.25 -9.25
C ASN A 93 -0.24 18.57 -10.14
N LYS A 94 1.00 19.07 -10.09
CA LYS A 94 2.10 18.65 -10.97
C LYS A 94 2.91 17.48 -10.43
N PHE A 95 3.03 17.39 -9.11
CA PHE A 95 3.80 16.34 -8.45
C PHE A 95 2.90 15.13 -8.24
N ILE A 96 3.05 14.14 -9.12
CA ILE A 96 2.18 12.96 -9.20
C ILE A 96 3.01 11.72 -8.92
N TYR A 97 2.48 10.88 -8.05
CA TYR A 97 3.10 9.65 -7.57
C TYR A 97 2.10 8.51 -7.64
N LYS A 98 2.62 7.30 -7.66
CA LYS A 98 1.83 6.08 -7.51
C LYS A 98 1.85 5.65 -6.05
N VAL A 99 0.69 5.24 -5.56
CA VAL A 99 0.52 4.70 -4.22
C VAL A 99 0.06 3.25 -4.33
N THR A 100 0.89 2.34 -3.83
CA THR A 100 0.60 0.90 -3.86
C THR A 100 0.39 0.40 -2.44
N PRO A 101 -0.71 -0.33 -2.15
CA PRO A 101 -0.87 -0.96 -0.85
C PRO A 101 0.09 -2.15 -0.75
N ASN A 102 0.75 -2.29 0.40
CA ASN A 102 1.57 -3.45 0.73
C ASN A 102 0.79 -4.36 1.66
N PHE A 103 0.76 -5.67 1.37
CA PHE A 103 0.11 -6.70 2.20
C PHE A 103 -1.36 -6.42 2.57
N GLY A 104 -2.05 -5.58 1.79
CA GLY A 104 -3.44 -5.19 1.99
C GLY A 104 -4.00 -4.46 0.75
N ASN A 105 -5.07 -3.70 0.92
CA ASN A 105 -5.77 -2.98 -0.15
C ASN A 105 -6.50 -1.74 0.39
N PHE A 106 -6.99 -0.87 -0.51
CA PHE A 106 -7.79 0.32 -0.18
C PHE A 106 -9.29 0.05 -0.22
N ILE A 107 -9.71 -1.12 0.28
CA ILE A 107 -11.11 -1.56 0.30
C ILE A 107 -11.49 -2.08 1.69
N LEU A 108 -12.50 -1.48 2.30
CA LEU A 108 -13.13 -1.87 3.55
C LEU A 108 -14.63 -1.98 3.35
N ASN A 109 -15.18 -3.11 3.78
CA ASN A 109 -16.61 -3.32 3.86
C ASN A 109 -16.92 -4.45 4.86
N ASP A 110 -18.18 -4.53 5.27
CA ASP A 110 -18.65 -5.52 6.26
C ASP A 110 -18.47 -6.96 5.81
N LYS A 111 -18.44 -7.22 4.49
CA LYS A 111 -18.23 -8.57 3.96
C LYS A 111 -16.81 -9.04 4.28
N ILE A 112 -15.79 -8.21 4.00
CA ILE A 112 -14.40 -8.51 4.34
C ILE A 112 -14.26 -8.64 5.85
N LYS A 113 -14.83 -7.71 6.62
CA LYS A 113 -14.80 -7.74 8.09
C LYS A 113 -15.32 -9.06 8.67
N SER A 114 -16.38 -9.59 8.07
CA SER A 114 -17.04 -10.82 8.52
C SER A 114 -16.35 -12.10 8.01
N SER A 115 -15.74 -12.07 6.82
CA SER A 115 -15.13 -13.24 6.20
C SER A 115 -13.67 -13.44 6.56
N ASP A 116 -12.91 -12.33 6.67
CA ASP A 116 -11.47 -12.35 6.86
C ASP A 116 -11.01 -11.11 7.65
N ASN A 117 -10.92 -11.31 8.97
CA ASN A 117 -10.54 -10.26 9.89
C ASN A 117 -9.06 -9.83 9.73
N GLU A 118 -8.17 -10.72 9.27
CA GLU A 118 -6.77 -10.34 9.04
C GLU A 118 -6.67 -9.42 7.82
N THR A 119 -7.33 -9.76 6.72
CA THR A 119 -7.41 -8.89 5.53
C THR A 119 -8.09 -7.56 5.87
N TYR A 120 -9.16 -7.57 6.66
CA TYR A 120 -9.82 -6.33 7.09
C TYR A 120 -8.87 -5.40 7.85
N LYS A 121 -8.09 -5.94 8.79
CA LYS A 121 -7.09 -5.20 9.56
C LYS A 121 -5.97 -4.66 8.67
N ALA A 122 -5.45 -5.49 7.77
CA ALA A 122 -4.42 -5.08 6.82
C ALA A 122 -4.90 -3.95 5.89
N ASN A 123 -6.12 -4.04 5.37
CA ASN A 123 -6.71 -2.98 4.55
C ASN A 123 -6.92 -1.70 5.36
N THR A 124 -7.40 -1.82 6.60
CA THR A 124 -7.56 -0.69 7.52
C THR A 124 -6.22 0.00 7.76
N LYS A 125 -5.16 -0.78 7.90
CA LYS A 125 -3.78 -0.29 8.04
C LYS A 125 -3.32 0.48 6.81
N CYS A 126 -3.52 -0.06 5.60
CA CYS A 126 -3.16 0.62 4.35
C CYS A 126 -3.87 1.97 4.20
N ILE A 127 -5.17 2.01 4.45
CA ILE A 127 -5.97 3.24 4.34
C ILE A 127 -5.54 4.25 5.41
N SER A 128 -5.34 3.80 6.65
CA SER A 128 -4.85 4.65 7.74
C SER A 128 -3.48 5.24 7.40
N ALA A 129 -2.56 4.42 6.89
CA ALA A 129 -1.22 4.86 6.48
C ALA A 129 -1.27 5.91 5.36
N LEU A 130 -2.22 5.79 4.41
CA LEU A 130 -2.44 6.80 3.36
C LEU A 130 -2.87 8.14 3.94
N PHE A 131 -3.89 8.16 4.80
CA PHE A 131 -4.35 9.41 5.39
C PHE A 131 -3.33 10.00 6.37
N ASP A 132 -2.61 9.18 7.13
CA ASP A 132 -1.54 9.63 8.02
C ASP A 132 -0.34 10.19 7.24
N TYR A 133 -0.01 9.59 6.10
CA TYR A 133 1.00 10.11 5.18
C TYR A 133 0.62 11.51 4.67
N ILE A 134 -0.64 11.68 4.24
CA ILE A 134 -1.16 12.98 3.80
C ILE A 134 -1.09 13.99 4.95
N ARG A 135 -1.61 13.67 6.15
CA ARG A 135 -1.55 14.55 7.33
C ARG A 135 -0.13 14.95 7.71
N ARG A 136 0.84 14.07 7.52
CA ARG A 136 2.23 14.30 7.92
C ARG A 136 2.96 15.25 6.99
N TYR A 137 2.69 15.19 5.70
CA TYR A 137 3.48 15.89 4.69
C TYR A 137 2.77 17.05 4.01
N ILE A 138 1.45 17.15 4.15
CA ILE A 138 0.64 18.22 3.55
C ILE A 138 0.27 19.22 4.64
N CYS A 139 0.40 20.51 4.33
CA CYS A 139 0.11 21.59 5.26
C CYS A 139 -1.35 22.04 5.18
N ASP A 140 -1.83 22.72 6.23
CA ASP A 140 -3.15 23.36 6.24
C ASP A 140 -3.35 24.27 5.02
N ASN A 141 -4.53 24.18 4.40
CA ASN A 141 -4.94 24.85 3.15
C ASN A 141 -4.30 24.32 1.87
N GLU A 142 -3.55 23.22 1.92
CA GLU A 142 -3.14 22.51 0.71
C GLU A 142 -4.18 21.45 0.31
N GLU A 143 -4.22 21.15 -0.99
CA GLU A 143 -5.10 20.13 -1.55
C GLU A 143 -4.27 18.96 -2.10
N VAL A 144 -4.74 17.75 -1.81
CA VAL A 144 -4.24 16.51 -2.42
C VAL A 144 -5.32 15.91 -3.29
N GLU A 145 -4.92 15.40 -4.44
CA GLU A 145 -5.80 14.72 -5.36
C GLU A 145 -5.46 13.24 -5.40
N ILE A 146 -6.46 12.37 -5.41
CA ILE A 146 -6.30 10.93 -5.63
C ILE A 146 -7.11 10.54 -6.86
N TYR A 147 -6.52 9.73 -7.73
CA TYR A 147 -7.22 9.11 -8.86
C TYR A 147 -6.95 7.61 -8.91
N THR A 148 -7.99 6.83 -9.17
CA THR A 148 -7.91 5.37 -9.26
C THR A 148 -8.46 4.89 -10.61
N CYS A 149 -7.75 3.99 -11.29
CA CYS A 149 -8.18 3.40 -12.56
C CYS A 149 -7.57 2.01 -12.76
N TRP A 150 -8.04 1.26 -13.76
CA TRP A 150 -7.33 0.06 -14.20
C TRP A 150 -6.02 0.41 -14.89
N ALA A 151 -5.05 -0.49 -14.83
CA ALA A 151 -3.83 -0.40 -15.61
C ALA A 151 -4.16 -0.31 -17.12
N GLY A 152 -3.62 0.70 -17.81
CA GLY A 152 -3.91 0.98 -19.22
C GLY A 152 -5.12 1.90 -19.43
N GLU A 153 -5.80 2.31 -18.36
CA GLU A 153 -6.93 3.25 -18.40
C GLU A 153 -6.58 4.63 -17.83
N GLU A 154 -5.31 4.95 -17.67
CA GLU A 154 -4.83 6.24 -17.13
C GLU A 154 -5.36 7.43 -17.94
N ASN A 155 -5.63 7.19 -19.23
CA ASN A 155 -6.18 8.18 -20.14
C ASN A 155 -7.73 8.17 -20.23
N LYS A 156 -8.44 7.29 -19.52
CA LYS A 156 -9.90 7.25 -19.59
C LYS A 156 -10.50 8.43 -18.84
N GLU A 157 -11.68 8.84 -19.27
CA GLU A 157 -12.41 9.93 -18.62
C GLU A 157 -12.78 9.53 -17.19
N ARG A 158 -12.79 10.46 -16.24
CA ARG A 158 -13.16 10.15 -14.86
C ARG A 158 -14.65 9.86 -14.77
N ASN A 159 -15.06 9.10 -13.76
CA ASN A 159 -16.46 9.00 -13.43
C ASN A 159 -16.85 10.15 -12.50
N HIS A 160 -17.38 11.22 -13.08
CA HIS A 160 -17.77 12.42 -12.32
C HIS A 160 -18.81 12.15 -11.22
N HIS A 161 -19.61 11.08 -11.33
CA HIS A 161 -20.57 10.69 -10.30
C HIS A 161 -19.92 10.08 -9.06
N LEU A 162 -18.67 9.62 -9.16
CA LEU A 162 -17.91 9.07 -8.05
C LEU A 162 -16.99 10.10 -7.39
N ASN A 163 -16.93 11.32 -7.94
CA ASN A 163 -16.08 12.37 -7.41
C ASN A 163 -16.42 12.65 -5.94
N MET A 164 -15.40 12.66 -5.11
CA MET A 164 -15.54 12.80 -3.66
C MET A 164 -14.67 13.96 -3.16
N LEU A 165 -15.18 14.70 -2.19
CA LEU A 165 -14.43 15.67 -1.42
C LEU A 165 -14.27 15.15 0.00
N ILE A 166 -13.05 15.14 0.51
CA ILE A 166 -12.73 14.74 1.89
C ILE A 166 -12.08 15.93 2.60
N GLU A 167 -12.71 16.39 3.68
CA GLU A 167 -12.12 17.36 4.60
C GLU A 167 -11.32 16.61 5.67
N LEU A 168 -9.99 16.62 5.57
CA LEU A 168 -9.10 15.74 6.33
C LEU A 168 -9.17 15.99 7.85
N LYS A 169 -9.42 17.24 8.26
CA LYS A 169 -9.57 17.64 9.68
C LYS A 169 -10.73 16.94 10.38
N THR A 170 -11.80 16.66 9.64
CA THR A 170 -13.02 16.03 10.18
C THR A 170 -13.16 14.57 9.77
N PHE A 171 -12.30 14.09 8.86
CA PHE A 171 -12.41 12.76 8.31
C PHE A 171 -11.90 11.69 9.30
N SER A 172 -12.75 10.70 9.55
CA SER A 172 -12.41 9.45 10.21
C SER A 172 -12.71 8.27 9.30
N ILE A 173 -11.85 7.26 9.33
CA ILE A 173 -12.08 6.01 8.60
C ILE A 173 -13.16 5.26 9.37
N GLY A 174 -14.33 5.09 8.76
CA GLY A 174 -15.42 4.27 9.30
C GLY A 174 -15.22 2.78 9.01
N ASP A 175 -16.30 2.00 9.16
CA ASP A 175 -16.30 0.55 8.85
C ASP A 175 -16.29 0.24 7.35
N SER A 176 -16.55 1.23 6.50
CA SER A 176 -16.50 1.08 5.04
C SER A 176 -15.78 2.25 4.38
N PHE A 177 -14.92 1.92 3.42
CA PHE A 177 -14.16 2.86 2.61
C PHE A 177 -13.63 2.14 1.38
N GLU A 178 -13.67 2.77 0.21
CA GLU A 178 -13.15 2.15 -1.02
C GLU A 178 -12.64 3.21 -1.97
N LEU A 179 -11.44 2.99 -2.53
CA LEU A 179 -11.01 3.69 -3.74
C LEU A 179 -11.57 2.98 -4.98
N LYS A 180 -12.58 3.60 -5.59
CA LYS A 180 -13.33 3.00 -6.70
C LYS A 180 -12.67 3.27 -8.04
N GLU A 181 -12.97 2.41 -9.01
CA GLU A 181 -12.53 2.58 -10.39
C GLU A 181 -13.02 3.90 -11.00
N ARG A 182 -12.12 4.60 -11.70
CA ARG A 182 -12.33 5.91 -12.34
C ARG A 182 -12.77 7.00 -11.36
N GLN A 183 -12.57 6.78 -10.06
CA GLN A 183 -12.88 7.74 -9.02
C GLN A 183 -11.77 8.78 -8.88
N TYR A 184 -12.19 10.03 -8.69
CA TYR A 184 -11.32 11.12 -8.30
C TYR A 184 -11.73 11.64 -6.93
N ILE A 185 -10.78 11.80 -6.03
CA ILE A 185 -10.99 12.31 -4.68
C ILE A 185 -10.14 13.56 -4.50
N LEU A 186 -10.75 14.65 -4.07
CA LEU A 186 -10.06 15.84 -3.61
C LEU A 186 -10.02 15.81 -2.08
N ILE A 187 -8.84 15.91 -1.50
CA ILE A 187 -8.61 15.94 -0.06
C ILE A 187 -8.12 17.34 0.30
N LYS A 188 -8.85 18.01 1.19
CA LYS A 188 -8.49 19.32 1.74
C LYS A 188 -7.94 19.14 3.15
N VAL A 189 -6.76 19.71 3.41
CA VAL A 189 -6.03 19.58 4.68
C VAL A 189 -6.27 20.77 5.59
#